data_AF-A0A8C9NZP2-F1
#
_entry.id   AF-A0A8C9NZP2-F1
#
_cell.length_a   1.000
_cell.length_b   1.000
_cell.length_c   1.000
_cell.angle_alpha   90.00
_cell.angle_beta   90.00
_cell.angle_gamma   90.00
#
_symmetry.space_group_name_H-M   'P 1'
#
loop_
_entity.id
_entity.type
_entity.pdbx_description
1 polymer ?
#
loop_
_entity_poly.entity_id
_entity_poly.type
_entity_poly.pdbx_seq_one_letter_code
_entity_poly.pdbx_strand_id
1 'polypeptide(L)'
;MASFTSSFSTVSTILRRARAVESRRIASRVRADEIFATIRELVSWGRSVRFSEAEQRCISRGFTPAQFQAALDEYEELNVWQVNTSRTKITFV
;
A
#
# COMPACT_ATOMS: atom_id res chain seq x y z
N MET A 1 32.76 -40.13 23.88
CA MET A 1 33.17 -39.49 22.60
C MET A 1 32.01 -38.65 22.10
N ALA A 2 32.30 -37.44 21.62
CA ALA A 2 31.44 -36.26 21.66
C ALA A 2 30.21 -36.29 20.74
N SER A 3 29.10 -35.77 21.25
CA SER A 3 27.88 -35.44 20.51
C SER A 3 28.06 -34.12 19.75
N PHE A 4 28.34 -34.21 18.45
CA PHE A 4 28.17 -33.15 17.46
C PHE A 4 26.94 -33.59 16.65
N THR A 5 25.83 -32.86 16.49
CA THR A 5 25.71 -31.48 16.01
C THR A 5 24.32 -30.94 16.38
N SER A 6 24.25 -29.93 17.25
CA SER A 6 23.04 -29.12 17.44
C SER A 6 23.23 -27.79 16.72
N SER A 7 22.88 -27.71 15.43
CA SER A 7 22.73 -26.41 14.74
C SER A 7 22.09 -26.54 13.36
N PHE A 8 20.77 -26.76 13.29
CA PHE A 8 20.01 -26.63 12.02
C PHE A 8 18.68 -25.86 12.18
N SER A 9 18.39 -25.28 13.35
CA SER A 9 17.13 -24.56 13.60
C SER A 9 17.16 -23.06 13.27
N THR A 10 18.34 -22.44 13.17
CA THR A 10 18.46 -20.98 12.98
C THR A 10 18.18 -20.55 11.54
N VAL A 11 18.71 -21.27 10.55
CA VAL A 11 18.57 -20.93 9.11
C VAL A 11 17.11 -21.03 8.66
N SER A 12 16.38 -22.05 9.13
CA SER A 12 14.96 -22.28 8.82
C SER A 12 14.04 -21.17 9.34
N THR A 13 14.43 -20.48 10.42
CA THR A 13 13.66 -19.37 11.01
C THR A 13 13.85 -18.08 10.22
N ILE A 14 15.05 -17.84 9.70
CA ILE A 14 15.37 -16.66 8.88
C ILE A 14 14.63 -16.73 7.53
N LEU A 15 14.60 -17.91 6.89
CA LEU A 15 13.94 -18.09 5.59
C LEU A 15 12.41 -17.96 5.67
N ARG A 16 11.79 -18.42 6.77
CA ARG A 16 10.34 -18.25 7.02
C ARG A 16 9.95 -16.79 7.24
N ARG A 17 10.81 -16.00 7.91
CA ARG A 17 10.60 -14.56 8.11
C ARG A 17 10.74 -13.78 6.81
N ALA A 18 11.74 -14.09 5.99
CA ALA A 18 11.92 -13.44 4.68
C ALA A 18 10.70 -13.66 3.76
N ARG A 19 10.15 -14.90 3.72
CA ARG A 19 8.97 -15.21 2.90
C ARG A 19 7.69 -14.54 3.42
N ALA A 20 7.53 -14.40 4.74
CA ALA A 20 6.40 -13.70 5.34
C ALA A 20 6.47 -12.18 5.13
N VAL A 21 7.67 -11.59 5.11
CA VAL A 21 7.89 -10.17 4.78
C VAL A 21 7.55 -9.91 3.31
N GLU A 22 8.01 -10.77 2.40
CA GLU A 22 7.70 -10.63 0.97
C GLU A 22 6.20 -10.81 0.68
N SER A 23 5.57 -11.81 1.30
CA SER A 23 4.12 -12.02 1.15
C SER A 23 3.29 -10.86 1.72
N ARG A 24 3.78 -10.16 2.75
CA ARG A 24 3.14 -8.93 3.26
C ARG A 24 3.32 -7.76 2.31
N ARG A 25 4.47 -7.64 1.65
CA ARG A 25 4.73 -6.58 0.65
C ARG A 25 3.83 -6.71 -0.57
N ILE A 26 3.62 -7.94 -1.04
CA ILE A 26 2.69 -8.19 -2.16
C ILE A 26 1.26 -7.85 -1.72
N ALA A 27 0.84 -8.27 -0.52
CA ALA A 27 -0.48 -7.95 0.01
C ALA A 27 -0.69 -6.45 0.27
N SER A 28 0.34 -5.70 0.69
CA SER A 28 0.25 -4.25 0.88
C SER A 28 0.11 -3.52 -0.44
N ARG A 29 0.83 -3.95 -1.49
CA ARG A 29 0.69 -3.40 -2.85
C ARG A 29 -0.70 -3.65 -3.43
N VAL A 30 -1.21 -4.88 -3.32
CA VAL A 30 -2.58 -5.20 -3.78
C VAL A 30 -3.63 -4.30 -3.11
N ARG A 31 -3.47 -3.96 -1.82
CA ARG A 31 -4.34 -3.01 -1.12
C ARG A 31 -4.22 -1.59 -1.67
N ALA A 32 -3.02 -1.17 -2.05
CA ALA A 32 -2.77 0.13 -2.68
C ALA A 32 -3.38 0.19 -4.10
N ASP A 33 -3.30 -0.89 -4.87
CA ASP A 33 -3.93 -1.01 -6.19
C ASP A 33 -5.46 -0.93 -6.11
N GLU A 34 -6.08 -1.53 -5.08
CA GLU A 34 -7.52 -1.40 -4.82
C GLU A 34 -7.94 0.04 -4.47
N ILE A 35 -7.11 0.74 -3.69
CA ILE A 35 -7.29 2.16 -3.40
C ILE A 35 -7.21 2.96 -4.71
N PHE A 36 -6.19 2.73 -5.54
CA PHE A 36 -6.04 3.39 -6.83
C PHE A 36 -7.28 3.17 -7.72
N ALA A 37 -7.74 1.93 -7.86
CA ALA A 37 -8.93 1.59 -8.64
C ALA A 37 -10.17 2.36 -8.14
N THR A 38 -10.35 2.43 -6.83
CA THR A 38 -11.45 3.17 -6.19
C THR A 38 -11.40 4.67 -6.51
N ILE A 39 -10.22 5.29 -6.42
CA ILE A 39 -10.04 6.72 -6.76
C ILE A 39 -10.27 6.94 -8.26
N ARG A 40 -9.82 6.01 -9.09
CA ARG A 40 -9.95 6.08 -10.55
C ARG A 40 -11.39 5.93 -11.01
N GLU A 41 -12.22 5.18 -10.29
CA GLU A 41 -13.68 5.13 -10.50
C GLU A 41 -14.36 6.48 -10.20
N LEU A 42 -13.89 7.22 -9.20
CA LEU A 42 -14.41 8.57 -8.90
C LEU A 42 -14.06 9.58 -9.99
N VAL A 43 -12.90 9.40 -10.64
CA VAL A 43 -12.45 10.24 -11.74
C VAL A 43 -13.12 9.77 -13.04
N SER A 44 -14.42 10.05 -13.15
CA SER A 44 -15.21 9.63 -14.31
C SER A 44 -15.07 10.59 -15.51
N TRP A 45 -14.92 11.91 -15.27
CA TRP A 45 -14.93 12.94 -16.34
C TRP A 45 -13.82 14.01 -16.21
N GLY A 46 -12.94 13.90 -15.22
CA GLY A 46 -11.89 14.88 -14.95
C GLY A 46 -10.50 14.26 -14.88
N ARG A 47 -9.50 15.07 -14.51
CA ARG A 47 -8.17 14.59 -14.07
C ARG A 47 -7.93 14.81 -12.58
N SER A 48 -8.90 15.35 -11.84
CA SER A 48 -8.73 15.64 -10.42
C SER A 48 -9.95 15.25 -9.60
N VAL A 49 -9.71 14.78 -8.39
CA VAL A 49 -10.72 14.40 -7.40
C VAL A 49 -10.42 15.08 -6.07
N ARG A 50 -11.46 15.36 -5.28
CA ARG A 50 -11.29 15.88 -3.93
C ARG A 50 -10.71 14.79 -3.03
N PHE A 51 -9.72 15.15 -2.22
CA PHE A 51 -9.08 14.22 -1.30
C PHE A 51 -10.09 13.59 -0.34
N SER A 52 -10.96 14.41 0.27
CA SER A 52 -11.99 13.92 1.20
C SER A 52 -12.98 12.95 0.56
N GLU A 53 -13.29 13.13 -0.73
CA GLU A 53 -14.20 12.24 -1.46
C GLU A 53 -13.54 10.88 -1.74
N ALA A 54 -12.27 10.91 -2.17
CA ALA A 54 -11.44 9.73 -2.35
C ALA A 54 -11.26 8.95 -1.04
N GLU A 55 -10.94 9.66 0.04
CA GLU A 55 -10.77 9.09 1.38
C GLU A 55 -12.06 8.43 1.87
N GLN A 56 -13.21 9.12 1.74
CA GLN A 56 -14.52 8.56 2.14
C GLN A 56 -14.87 7.28 1.36
N ARG A 57 -14.57 7.21 0.06
CA ARG A 57 -14.77 5.98 -0.71
C ARG A 57 -13.88 4.85 -0.22
N CYS A 58 -12.63 5.15 0.11
CA CYS A 58 -11.71 4.15 0.64
C CYS A 58 -12.16 3.64 2.02
N ILE A 59 -12.60 4.54 2.91
CA ILE A 59 -13.18 4.16 4.21
C ILE A 59 -14.43 3.28 4.01
N SER A 60 -15.30 3.65 3.07
CA SER A 60 -16.51 2.87 2.75
C SER A 60 -16.20 1.47 2.21
N ARG A 61 -15.05 1.29 1.56
CA ARG A 61 -14.54 -0.02 1.11
C ARG A 61 -13.89 -0.83 2.24
N GLY A 62 -13.66 -0.24 3.42
CA GLY A 62 -13.06 -0.87 4.59
C GLY A 62 -11.57 -0.56 4.78
N PHE A 63 -11.01 0.38 4.02
CA PHE A 63 -9.63 0.84 4.22
C PHE A 63 -9.53 1.85 5.35
N THR A 64 -8.37 1.88 6.02
CA THR A 64 -8.09 2.92 7.00
C THR A 64 -7.51 4.17 6.33
N PRO A 65 -7.71 5.38 6.90
CA PRO A 65 -7.10 6.61 6.39
C PRO A 65 -5.57 6.50 6.27
N ALA A 66 -4.92 5.81 7.20
CA ALA A 66 -3.47 5.58 7.17
C ALA A 66 -3.03 4.74 5.95
N GLN A 67 -3.79 3.70 5.60
CA GLN A 67 -3.51 2.89 4.40
C GLN A 67 -3.74 3.68 3.12
N PHE A 68 -4.80 4.47 3.08
CA PHE A 68 -5.07 5.40 1.98
C PHE A 68 -3.92 6.38 1.79
N GLN A 69 -3.47 6.99 2.88
CA GLN A 69 -2.40 7.97 2.85
C GLN A 69 -1.06 7.35 2.42
N ALA A 70 -0.74 6.15 2.91
CA ALA A 70 0.47 5.43 2.52
C ALA A 70 0.46 5.03 1.04
N ALA A 71 -0.69 4.59 0.51
CA ALA A 71 -0.85 4.32 -0.92
C ALA A 71 -0.67 5.59 -1.75
N LEU A 72 -1.29 6.71 -1.32
CA LEU A 72 -1.11 8.02 -1.96
C LEU A 72 0.36 8.42 -2.07
N ASP A 73 1.11 8.27 -0.98
CA ASP A 73 2.55 8.60 -0.94
C ASP A 73 3.35 7.73 -1.92
N GLU A 74 3.12 6.40 -1.91
CA GLU A 74 3.84 5.45 -2.80
C GLU A 74 3.61 5.75 -4.29
N TYR A 75 2.38 6.08 -4.69
CA TYR A 75 2.10 6.43 -6.10
C TYR A 75 2.44 7.88 -6.46
N GLU A 76 2.54 8.79 -5.49
CA GLU A 76 3.05 10.15 -5.70
C GLU A 76 4.55 10.11 -6.04
N GLU A 77 5.33 9.27 -5.36
CA GLU A 77 6.74 9.01 -5.72
C GLU A 77 6.88 8.44 -7.14
N LEU A 78 5.91 7.64 -7.59
CA LEU A 78 5.85 7.09 -8.94
C LEU A 78 5.32 8.09 -9.99
N ASN A 79 5.03 9.34 -9.60
CA ASN A 79 4.46 10.39 -10.46
C ASN A 79 3.13 9.98 -11.15
N VAL A 80 2.32 9.14 -10.51
CA VAL A 80 1.00 8.75 -11.04
C VAL A 80 -0.05 9.83 -10.75
N TRP A 81 0.08 10.50 -9.61
CA TRP A 81 -0.73 11.66 -9.23
C TRP A 81 0.10 12.69 -8.48
N GLN A 82 -0.43 13.90 -8.39
CA GLN A 82 0.01 14.95 -7.49
C GLN A 82 -1.07 15.25 -6.47
N VAL A 83 -0.68 15.27 -5.20
CA VAL A 83 -1.53 15.75 -4.11
C VAL A 83 -1.15 17.19 -3.79
N ASN A 84 -2.13 18.07 -3.62
CA ASN A 84 -1.85 19.44 -3.18
C ASN A 84 -1.17 19.42 -1.79
N THR A 85 -0.30 20.39 -1.49
CA THR A 85 0.36 20.53 -0.18
C THR A 85 -0.64 20.59 0.99
N SER A 86 -1.83 21.14 0.78
CA SER A 86 -2.92 21.17 1.76
C SER A 86 -3.75 19.88 1.82
N ARG A 87 -3.41 18.85 1.03
CA ARG A 87 -4.11 17.56 0.90
C ARG A 87 -5.62 17.67 0.66
N THR A 88 -6.03 18.65 -0.15
CA THR A 88 -7.45 18.88 -0.46
C THR A 88 -7.87 18.35 -1.84
N LYS A 89 -6.90 18.24 -2.76
CA LYS A 89 -7.13 17.81 -4.15
C LYS A 89 -6.03 16.86 -4.61
N ILE A 90 -6.45 15.79 -5.27
CA ILE A 90 -5.58 14.82 -5.94
C ILE A 90 -5.75 15.06 -7.45
N THR A 91 -4.65 15.17 -8.18
CA THR A 91 -4.63 15.39 -9.63
C THR A 91 -3.84 14.28 -10.29
N PHE A 92 -4.44 13.55 -11.20
CA PHE A 92 -3.75 12.53 -12.01
C PHE A 92 -2.85 13.22 -13.04
N VAL A 93 -1.62 12.73 -13.14
CA VAL A 93 -0.60 13.22 -14.09
C VAL A 93 -0.74 12.48 -15.43
#